data_AF-A0A0S8AHG0-F1
#
_entry.id   AF-A0A0S8AHG0-F1
#
_cell.length_a   1.000
_cell.length_b   1.000
_cell.length_c   1.000
_cell.angle_alpha   90.00
_cell.angle_beta   90.00
_cell.angle_gamma   90.00
#
_symmetry.space_group_name_H-M   'P 1'
#
loop_
_entity.id
_entity.type
_entity.pdbx_description
1 polymer ?
#
loop_
_entity_poly.entity_id
_entity_poly.type
_entity_poly.pdbx_seq_one_letter_code
_entity_poly.pdbx_strand_id
1 'polypeptide(L)'
;MAPGEAYRTRLEVRKHGGGSVFGWLGRLFGGGGPPIALSFEGVATGPTTRVLQTVDISDLAPGRYRLRILVRTDGPEEHLEREIDLEIAGT
;
A
#
# COMPACT_ATOMS: atom_id res chain seq x y z
N MET A 1 -0.61 7.31 -18.59
CA MET A 1 0.87 7.41 -18.61
C MET A 1 1.28 7.40 -20.05
N ALA A 2 2.27 8.21 -20.44
CA ALA A 2 2.80 8.19 -21.80
C ALA A 2 3.68 6.94 -22.03
N PRO A 3 3.72 6.36 -23.25
CA PRO A 3 4.68 5.30 -23.57
C PRO A 3 6.12 5.74 -23.31
N GLY A 4 6.91 4.89 -22.65
CA GLY A 4 8.30 5.18 -22.27
C GLY A 4 8.46 5.95 -20.96
N GLU A 5 7.38 6.37 -20.32
CA GLU A 5 7.41 7.09 -19.04
C GLU A 5 7.69 6.12 -17.88
N ALA A 6 8.60 6.51 -16.97
CA ALA A 6 8.84 5.77 -15.75
C ALA A 6 7.68 5.97 -14.77
N TYR A 7 7.33 4.89 -14.08
CA TYR A 7 6.35 4.94 -13.01
C TYR A 7 6.84 4.18 -11.78
N ARG A 8 6.37 4.64 -10.62
CA ARG A 8 6.56 3.98 -9.34
C ARG A 8 5.20 3.70 -8.72
N THR A 9 4.96 2.45 -8.36
CA THR A 9 3.80 2.05 -7.59
C THR A 9 4.21 1.73 -6.17
N ARG A 10 3.43 2.20 -5.20
CA ARG A 10 3.60 1.89 -3.79
C ARG A 10 2.32 1.27 -3.26
N LEU A 11 2.46 0.14 -2.58
CA LEU A 11 1.37 -0.60 -1.97
C LEU A 11 1.61 -0.64 -0.46
N GLU A 12 0.67 -0.14 0.32
CA GLU A 12 0.74 -0.16 1.78
C GLU A 12 -0.52 -0.79 2.38
N VAL A 13 -0.35 -1.73 3.30
CA VAL A 13 -1.45 -2.28 4.10
C VAL A 13 -1.29 -1.77 5.52
N ARG A 14 -2.35 -1.17 6.09
CA ARG A 14 -2.38 -0.62 7.46
C ARG A 14 -3.57 -1.14 8.23
N LYS A 15 -3.39 -1.55 9.49
CA LYS A 15 -4.50 -1.94 10.35
C LYS A 15 -5.32 -0.71 10.76
N HIS A 16 -6.64 -0.73 10.58
CA HIS A 16 -7.54 0.29 11.12
C HIS A 16 -7.45 0.28 12.64
N GLY A 17 -7.31 1.45 13.26
CA GLY A 17 -7.23 1.57 14.73
C GLY A 17 -5.95 1.01 15.35
N GLY A 18 -4.94 0.61 14.57
CA GLY A 18 -3.64 0.10 15.05
C GLY A 18 -2.73 1.14 15.71
N GLY A 19 -3.29 2.26 16.17
CA GLY A 19 -2.62 3.22 17.03
C GLY A 19 -3.00 2.95 18.50
N SER A 20 -2.42 1.90 19.07
CA SER A 20 -2.11 1.84 20.51
C SER A 20 -3.22 2.21 21.51
N VAL A 21 -4.30 1.41 21.61
CA VAL A 21 -5.15 1.44 22.83
C VAL A 21 -4.47 0.80 24.06
N PHE A 22 -3.23 0.32 23.92
CA PHE A 22 -2.33 -0.07 25.03
C PHE A 22 -1.20 0.94 25.29
N GLY A 23 -1.28 2.15 24.73
CA GLY A 23 -0.18 3.13 24.66
C GLY A 23 0.12 4.01 25.87
N TRP A 24 -0.29 3.64 27.10
CA TRP A 24 0.08 4.43 28.29
C TRP A 24 1.34 3.92 29.00
N LEU A 25 1.90 2.77 28.60
CA LEU A 25 3.02 2.14 29.33
C LEU A 25 4.23 1.70 28.49
N GLY A 26 4.48 2.29 27.30
CA GLY A 26 5.66 1.88 26.53
C GLY A 26 5.99 2.77 25.34
N ARG A 27 6.82 3.78 25.54
CA ARG A 27 7.52 4.49 24.45
C ARG A 27 9.02 4.27 24.59
N LEU A 28 9.53 3.30 23.82
CA LEU A 28 10.92 3.30 23.33
C LEU A 28 11.19 2.32 22.15
N PHE A 29 10.17 1.64 21.59
CA PHE A 29 10.31 0.93 20.31
C PHE A 29 9.32 1.51 19.28
N GLY A 30 9.86 2.28 18.33
CA GLY A 30 9.14 2.70 17.14
C GLY A 30 8.72 1.47 16.32
N GLY A 31 7.42 1.25 16.17
CA GLY A 31 6.87 0.07 15.48
C GLY A 31 5.51 0.31 14.84
N GLY A 32 5.21 1.56 14.44
CA GLY A 32 3.94 1.96 13.83
C GLY A 32 3.96 2.04 12.30
N GLY A 33 4.87 1.30 11.66
CA GLY A 33 4.93 1.20 10.19
C GLY A 33 3.73 0.39 9.64
N PRO A 34 3.38 0.56 8.36
CA PRO A 34 2.44 -0.34 7.72
C PRO A 34 2.95 -1.80 7.85
N PRO A 35 2.13 -2.78 8.27
CA PRO A 35 2.53 -4.18 8.30
C PRO A 35 3.04 -4.69 6.96
N ILE A 36 2.60 -4.10 5.85
CA ILE A 36 3.15 -4.40 4.51
C ILE A 36 3.40 -3.08 3.78
N ALA A 37 4.60 -2.92 3.22
CA ALA A 37 4.95 -1.87 2.28
C ALA A 37 5.76 -2.45 1.13
N LEU A 38 5.19 -2.42 -0.07
CA LEU A 38 5.84 -2.87 -1.31
C LEU A 38 6.02 -1.67 -2.24
N SER A 39 7.11 -1.66 -3.00
CA SER A 39 7.37 -0.63 -4.01
C SER A 39 7.85 -1.29 -5.29
N PHE A 40 7.30 -0.84 -6.40
CA PHE A 40 7.55 -1.37 -7.72
C PHE A 40 7.86 -0.23 -8.66
N GLU A 41 8.77 -0.47 -9.58
CA GLU A 41 9.15 0.49 -10.61
C GLU A 41 8.98 -0.17 -11.97
N GLY A 42 8.64 0.63 -12.97
CA GLY A 42 8.47 0.15 -14.33
C GLY A 42 8.46 1.29 -15.34
N VAL A 43 8.40 0.89 -16.60
CA VAL A 43 8.29 1.81 -17.74
C VAL A 43 7.00 1.50 -18.46
N ALA A 44 6.21 2.52 -18.74
CA ALA A 44 4.94 2.38 -19.45
C ALA A 44 5.19 1.85 -20.87
N THR A 45 4.57 0.72 -21.21
CA THR A 45 4.81 0.02 -22.49
C THR A 45 3.95 0.55 -23.63
N GLY A 46 2.98 1.42 -23.33
CA GLY A 46 2.02 1.93 -24.29
C GLY A 46 1.04 2.92 -23.67
N PRO A 47 0.06 3.41 -24.45
CA PRO A 47 -0.91 4.41 -24.00
C PRO A 47 -1.79 3.90 -22.85
N THR A 48 -1.87 2.59 -22.66
CA THR A 48 -2.43 1.95 -21.47
C THR A 48 -1.47 0.88 -21.01
N THR A 49 -0.92 1.05 -19.80
CA THR A 49 -0.05 0.06 -19.16
C THR A 49 -0.83 -0.62 -18.04
N ARG A 50 -0.95 -1.96 -18.11
CA ARG A 50 -1.60 -2.74 -17.06
C ARG A 50 -0.55 -3.26 -16.10
N VAL A 51 -0.69 -2.91 -14.82
CA VAL A 51 0.20 -3.36 -13.75
C VAL A 51 -0.54 -4.38 -12.89
N LEU A 52 0.02 -5.58 -12.74
CA LEU A 52 -0.46 -6.60 -11.81
C LEU A 52 0.51 -6.69 -10.64
N GLN A 53 -0.01 -6.51 -9.42
CA GLN A 53 0.74 -6.63 -8.19
C GLN A 53 -0.01 -7.54 -7.23
N THR A 54 0.71 -8.46 -6.64
CA THR A 54 0.18 -9.39 -5.65
C THR A 54 0.77 -9.04 -4.30
N VAL A 55 -0.07 -9.07 -3.27
CA VAL A 55 0.34 -8.92 -1.88
C VAL A 55 -0.19 -10.12 -1.11
N ASP A 56 0.69 -10.77 -0.35
CA ASP A 56 0.31 -11.81 0.58
C ASP A 56 -0.05 -11.17 1.92
N ILE A 57 -1.26 -11.45 2.42
CA ILE A 57 -1.79 -10.92 3.67
C ILE A 57 -2.08 -12.04 4.69
N SER A 58 -1.67 -13.28 4.40
CA SER A 58 -1.97 -14.45 5.22
C SER A 58 -1.43 -14.37 6.65
N ASP A 59 -0.28 -13.73 6.83
CA ASP A 59 0.34 -13.52 8.15
C ASP A 59 -0.28 -12.35 8.94
N LEU A 60 -1.26 -11.64 8.39
CA LEU A 60 -1.92 -10.53 9.10
C LEU A 60 -2.97 -11.07 10.06
N ALA A 61 -2.86 -10.66 11.33
CA ALA A 61 -3.87 -10.98 12.35
C ALA A 61 -5.26 -10.47 11.92
N PRO A 62 -6.35 -11.14 12.35
CA PRO A 62 -7.71 -10.71 12.04
C PRO A 62 -8.00 -9.25 12.39
N GLY A 63 -8.92 -8.67 11.63
CA GLY A 63 -9.45 -7.32 11.81
C GLY A 63 -9.47 -6.51 10.53
N ARG A 64 -9.78 -5.22 10.68
CA ARG A 64 -9.92 -4.28 9.57
C ARG A 64 -8.59 -3.67 9.15
N TYR A 65 -8.36 -3.60 7.86
CA TYR A 65 -7.18 -3.01 7.24
C TYR A 65 -7.56 -2.05 6.12
N ARG A 66 -6.64 -1.15 5.79
CA ARG A 66 -6.69 -0.28 4.63
C ARG A 66 -5.50 -0.58 3.76
N LEU A 67 -5.77 -0.97 2.53
CA LEU A 67 -4.83 -1.10 1.44
C LEU A 67 -4.81 0.21 0.66
N ARG A 68 -3.64 0.85 0.58
CA ARG A 68 -3.41 2.05 -0.23
C ARG A 68 -2.50 1.70 -1.39
N ILE A 69 -2.93 2.00 -2.59
CA ILE A 69 -2.17 1.86 -3.83
C ILE A 69 -1.95 3.26 -4.36
N LEU A 70 -0.69 3.63 -4.53
CA LEU A 70 -0.27 4.91 -5.05
C LEU A 70 0.59 4.67 -6.28
N VAL A 71 0.18 5.21 -7.42
CA VAL A 71 0.97 5.19 -8.65
C VAL A 71 1.38 6.61 -8.98
N ARG A 72 2.69 6.81 -9.13
CA ARG A 72 3.29 8.07 -9.54
C ARG A 72 4.05 7.88 -10.83
N THR A 73 4.07 8.92 -11.64
CA THR A 73 4.93 9.00 -12.81
C THR A 73 5.77 10.27 -12.72
N ASP A 74 6.79 10.37 -13.56
CA ASP A 74 7.64 11.57 -13.61
C ASP A 74 7.03 12.70 -14.46
N GLY A 75 5.98 12.40 -15.24
CA GLY A 75 5.28 13.35 -16.08
C GLY A 75 4.16 14.13 -15.36
N PRO A 76 3.47 15.02 -16.08
CA PRO A 76 2.43 15.89 -15.54
C PRO A 76 1.09 15.17 -15.33
N GLU A 77 1.00 13.89 -15.69
CA GLU A 77 -0.24 13.13 -15.60
C GLU A 77 -0.62 12.77 -14.15
N GLU A 78 -1.91 12.52 -13.95
CA GLU A 78 -2.49 12.30 -12.63
C GLU A 78 -1.85 11.11 -11.89
N HIS A 79 -1.47 11.36 -10.64
CA HIS A 79 -1.16 10.29 -9.70
C HIS A 79 -2.44 9.52 -9.37
N LEU A 80 -2.42 8.21 -9.58
CA LEU A 80 -3.52 7.36 -9.13
C LEU A 80 -3.32 7.04 -7.66
N GLU A 81 -4.29 7.41 -6.84
CA GLU A 81 -4.41 6.93 -5.47
C GLU A 81 -5.70 6.13 -5.31
N ARG A 82 -5.57 4.92 -4.78
CA ARG A 82 -6.71 4.05 -4.50
C ARG A 82 -6.58 3.50 -3.09
N GLU A 83 -7.62 3.72 -2.29
CA GLU A 83 -7.77 3.08 -0.99
C GLU A 83 -8.85 2.01 -1.07
N ILE A 84 -8.57 0.86 -0.46
CA ILE A 84 -9.47 -0.29 -0.36
C ILE A 84 -9.49 -0.71 1.10
N ASP A 85 -10.66 -0.72 1.72
CA ASP A 85 -10.82 -1.27 3.06
C ASP A 85 -11.02 -2.79 2.95
N LEU A 86 -10.33 -3.52 3.81
CA LEU A 86 -10.28 -4.98 3.88
C LEU A 86 -10.67 -5.42 5.28
N GLU A 87 -11.39 -6.52 5.40
CA GLU A 87 -11.65 -7.18 6.68
C GLU A 87 -11.05 -8.60 6.60
N ILE A 88 -10.10 -8.89 7.48
CA ILE A 88 -9.49 -10.21 7.58
C ILE A 88 -10.24 -10.96 8.69
N ALA A 89 -11.03 -11.96 8.30
CA ALA A 89 -11.71 -12.83 9.25
C ALA A 89 -10.70 -13.77 9.93
N GLY A 90 -10.91 -14.07 11.21
CA GLY A 90 -10.22 -15.16 11.87
C GLY A 90 -10.74 -16.50 11.37
N THR A 91 -9.82 -17.43 11.12
CA THR A 91 -10.12 -18.85 10.89
C THR A 91 -10.44 -19.56 12.19
#